data_AF-A0A8C0BKC1-F1
#
_entry.id   AF-A0A8C0BKC1-F1
#
_cell.length_a   1.000
_cell.length_b   1.000
_cell.length_c   1.000
_cell.angle_alpha   90.00
_cell.angle_beta   90.00
_cell.angle_gamma   90.00
#
_symmetry.space_group_name_H-M   'P 1'
#
loop_
_entity.id
_entity.type
_entity.pdbx_description
1 polymer ?
#
loop_
_entity_poly.entity_id
_entity_poly.type
_entity_poly.pdbx_seq_one_letter_code
_entity_poly.pdbx_strand_id
1 'polypeptide(L)'
;RERKLRALNDMMGGVLEVKKEDILKMDIPPPPFISKPEDVWSDEEKKIFREHEKKVKQLNEEKENYRRALENELKKLEASIQETTQNFDETVCKLSERKVKIEMVIYQEELKIVNLIYALLLDEELDTREVGLHNFLMKKEKEKNLECSFTKEFADVPANLFDELFQLYKHRPKTPMTEILPGTANPYGDGSGSAEDYKDALTLLMKAMDELDSPEHMPNGLDLSMWEHFCLARRNKMESEELVKWMALTLAEMQAFLQRRMDDNEKIKSEIEDIFQELTWLQEEKMKLQLNLTVQFLLKQGQVELESTKIPDYSDAILINKSVIEELNCSIMAQGQKKIASMVECKEFSKGIFQLEWEHKKMRMQIDDLKQKARDIVTLPISKDRQLFLTVLNYDSRIAHHISVMEQTLGIMDKLHKKNVKNRQKRIKELEKCISLKEQANYELSLELKEMLVSVSERRHIFEAADTRHVSEKIAKQRYREILKQKHLRGLVKEQEEQFEILQAEVERLKSRTFPIL
;
A
#
# COMPACT_ATOMS: atom_id res chain seq x y z
N ARG A 1 4.39 26.48 -36.93
CA ARG A 1 3.17 26.92 -36.19
C ARG A 1 2.03 27.28 -37.15
N GLU A 2 2.26 28.03 -38.22
CA GLU A 2 1.21 28.44 -39.17
C GLU A 2 0.43 27.30 -39.86
N ARG A 3 1.07 26.18 -40.20
CA ARG A 3 0.35 25.02 -40.80
C ARG A 3 -0.57 24.32 -39.79
N LYS A 4 -0.23 24.31 -38.50
CA LYS A 4 -1.09 23.77 -37.43
C LYS A 4 -2.28 24.69 -37.14
N LEU A 5 -2.08 26.02 -37.15
CA LEU A 5 -3.18 26.97 -37.02
C LEU A 5 -4.15 26.90 -38.20
N ARG A 6 -3.64 26.76 -39.43
CA ARG A 6 -4.47 26.57 -40.62
C ARG A 6 -5.27 25.28 -40.59
N ALA A 7 -4.64 24.17 -40.22
CA ALA A 7 -5.33 22.88 -40.07
C ALA A 7 -6.40 22.90 -38.96
N LEU A 8 -6.17 23.63 -37.86
CA LEU A 8 -7.14 23.77 -36.78
C LEU A 8 -8.34 24.66 -37.17
N ASN A 9 -8.11 25.72 -37.95
CA ASN A 9 -9.17 26.52 -38.53
C ASN A 9 -9.99 25.72 -39.56
N ASP A 10 -9.34 24.95 -40.43
CA ASP A 10 -10.02 24.15 -41.46
C ASP A 10 -10.79 22.95 -40.86
N MET A 11 -10.30 22.37 -39.75
CA MET A 11 -10.92 21.16 -39.17
C MET A 11 -11.91 21.45 -38.03
N MET A 12 -11.72 22.51 -37.22
CA MET A 12 -12.55 22.79 -36.03
C MET A 12 -12.86 24.28 -35.84
N GLY A 13 -12.78 25.12 -36.88
CA GLY A 13 -13.16 26.53 -36.80
C GLY A 13 -12.32 27.36 -35.81
N GLY A 14 -11.17 26.86 -35.37
CA GLY A 14 -10.23 27.55 -34.48
C GLY A 14 -10.47 27.40 -32.98
N VAL A 15 -11.47 26.61 -32.52
CA VAL A 15 -11.74 26.38 -31.09
C VAL A 15 -11.90 24.88 -30.80
N LEU A 16 -11.23 24.37 -29.75
CA LEU A 16 -11.24 22.94 -29.39
C LEU A 16 -12.52 22.47 -28.68
N GLU A 17 -13.29 23.38 -28.10
CA GLU A 17 -14.58 23.11 -27.44
C GLU A 17 -15.57 24.22 -27.80
N VAL A 18 -16.61 23.89 -28.56
CA VAL A 18 -17.69 24.85 -28.88
C VAL A 18 -18.56 24.98 -27.63
N LYS A 19 -18.47 26.12 -26.94
CA LYS A 19 -19.36 26.42 -25.82
C LYS A 19 -20.69 26.90 -26.38
N LYS A 20 -21.82 26.60 -25.71
CA LYS A 20 -23.15 27.08 -26.14
C LYS A 20 -23.23 28.60 -26.25
N GLU A 21 -22.38 29.32 -25.51
CA GLU A 21 -22.21 30.78 -25.57
C GLU A 21 -21.62 31.28 -26.90
N ASP A 22 -20.91 30.43 -27.65
CA ASP A 22 -20.29 30.80 -28.92
C ASP A 22 -21.35 30.99 -30.02
N ILE A 23 -22.53 30.37 -29.88
CA ILE A 23 -23.69 30.55 -30.78
C ILE A 23 -24.11 32.02 -30.84
N LEU A 24 -24.01 32.76 -29.74
CA LEU A 24 -24.32 34.20 -29.68
C LEU A 24 -23.30 35.05 -30.45
N LYS A 25 -22.05 34.59 -30.57
CA LYS A 25 -20.92 35.29 -31.23
C LYS A 25 -20.72 34.87 -32.69
N MET A 26 -21.38 33.81 -33.14
CA MET A 26 -21.32 33.36 -34.53
C MET A 26 -22.09 34.33 -35.43
N ASP A 27 -21.42 34.88 -36.43
CA ASP A 27 -22.03 35.67 -37.50
C ASP A 27 -21.67 35.03 -38.84
N ILE A 28 -22.69 34.77 -39.67
CA ILE A 28 -22.49 34.21 -41.00
C ILE A 28 -22.10 35.38 -41.93
N PRO A 29 -20.89 35.38 -42.51
CA PRO A 29 -20.46 36.49 -43.36
C PRO A 29 -21.31 36.56 -44.64
N PRO A 30 -21.68 37.77 -45.08
CA PRO A 30 -22.49 37.93 -46.27
C PRO A 30 -21.75 37.41 -47.51
N PRO A 31 -22.45 36.80 -48.48
CA PRO A 31 -21.82 36.32 -49.70
C PRO A 31 -21.14 37.47 -50.47
N PRO A 32 -19.97 37.25 -51.09
CA PRO A 32 -19.15 38.32 -51.71
C PRO A 32 -19.84 39.13 -52.82
N PHE A 33 -20.92 38.60 -53.40
CA PHE A 33 -21.66 39.22 -54.51
C PHE A 33 -22.79 40.16 -54.06
N ILE A 34 -23.06 40.27 -52.76
CA ILE A 34 -24.12 41.14 -52.19
C ILE A 34 -23.88 42.64 -52.47
N SER A 35 -22.64 43.02 -52.79
CA SER A 35 -22.25 44.39 -53.15
C SER A 35 -22.68 44.79 -54.57
N LYS A 36 -23.20 43.85 -55.38
CA LYS A 36 -23.73 44.08 -56.73
C LYS A 36 -25.28 44.16 -56.70
N PRO A 37 -25.93 44.97 -57.54
CA PRO A 37 -27.39 45.07 -57.60
C PRO A 37 -28.06 43.72 -57.90
N GLU A 38 -29.19 43.45 -57.24
CA GLU A 38 -29.92 42.17 -57.26
C GLU A 38 -30.38 41.73 -58.65
N ASP A 39 -30.54 42.69 -59.56
CA ASP A 39 -30.94 42.50 -60.96
C ASP A 39 -29.86 41.81 -61.82
N VAL A 40 -28.61 41.77 -61.36
CA VAL A 40 -27.45 41.23 -62.10
C VAL A 40 -27.04 39.84 -61.59
N TRP A 41 -27.77 39.30 -60.61
CA TRP A 41 -27.42 38.01 -60.00
C TRP A 41 -27.83 36.84 -60.90
N SER A 42 -26.92 35.88 -61.07
CA SER A 42 -27.24 34.60 -61.74
C SER A 42 -28.24 33.78 -60.92
N ASP A 43 -28.94 32.83 -61.54
CA ASP A 43 -29.88 31.95 -60.83
C ASP A 43 -29.19 31.11 -59.74
N GLU A 44 -27.90 30.83 -59.91
CA GLU A 44 -27.05 30.16 -58.91
C GLU A 44 -26.73 31.10 -57.74
N GLU A 45 -26.41 32.38 -58.00
CA GLU A 45 -26.17 33.40 -56.97
C GLU A 45 -27.44 33.67 -56.14
N LYS A 46 -28.61 33.71 -56.77
CA LYS A 46 -29.92 33.80 -56.09
C LYS A 46 -30.22 32.58 -55.22
N LYS A 47 -29.75 31.38 -55.61
CA LYS A 47 -29.89 30.17 -54.79
C LYS A 47 -28.97 30.22 -53.57
N ILE A 48 -27.72 30.64 -53.75
CA ILE A 48 -26.74 30.80 -52.65
C ILE A 48 -27.21 31.86 -51.65
N PHE A 49 -27.80 32.96 -52.10
CA PHE A 49 -28.37 34.00 -51.23
C PHE A 49 -29.56 33.48 -50.40
N ARG A 50 -30.50 32.74 -51.03
CA ARG A 50 -31.63 32.12 -50.31
C ARG A 50 -31.19 31.10 -49.26
N GLU A 51 -30.12 30.34 -49.55
CA GLU A 51 -29.52 29.43 -48.57
C GLU A 51 -28.83 30.18 -47.43
N HIS A 52 -28.14 31.29 -47.73
CA HIS A 52 -27.56 32.17 -46.72
C HIS A 52 -28.63 32.78 -45.80
N GLU A 53 -29.71 33.34 -46.35
CA GLU A 53 -30.82 33.89 -45.56
C GLU A 53 -31.47 32.85 -44.64
N LYS A 54 -31.67 31.62 -45.14
CA LYS A 54 -32.20 30.52 -44.33
C LYS A 54 -31.27 30.19 -43.15
N LYS A 55 -29.96 30.12 -43.40
CA LYS A 55 -28.97 29.85 -42.35
C LYS A 55 -28.88 31.00 -41.34
N VAL A 56 -28.98 32.26 -41.78
CA VAL A 56 -29.02 33.43 -40.88
C VAL A 56 -30.30 33.43 -40.04
N LYS A 57 -31.47 33.10 -40.62
CA LYS A 57 -32.72 32.98 -39.87
C LYS A 57 -32.67 31.87 -38.82
N GLN A 58 -32.18 30.69 -39.19
CA GLN A 58 -32.00 29.57 -38.26
C GLN A 58 -31.05 29.94 -37.11
N LEU A 59 -29.90 30.56 -37.43
CA LEU A 59 -28.95 31.01 -36.40
C LEU A 59 -29.57 32.06 -35.47
N ASN A 60 -30.35 33.01 -35.99
CA ASN A 60 -31.04 34.00 -35.16
C ASN A 60 -32.14 33.39 -34.28
N GLU A 61 -32.89 32.40 -34.77
CA GLU A 61 -33.86 31.66 -33.98
C GLU A 61 -33.19 30.86 -32.84
N GLU A 62 -32.04 30.23 -33.12
CA GLU A 62 -31.23 29.55 -32.11
C GLU A 62 -30.66 30.52 -31.05
N LYS A 63 -30.16 31.69 -31.48
CA LYS A 63 -29.71 32.76 -30.58
C LYS A 63 -30.84 33.24 -29.66
N GLU A 64 -32.05 33.45 -30.20
CA GLU A 64 -33.21 33.92 -29.43
C GLU A 64 -33.76 32.85 -28.48
N ASN A 65 -33.75 31.58 -28.89
CA ASN A 65 -34.11 30.47 -28.02
C ASN A 65 -33.12 30.34 -26.85
N TYR A 66 -31.82 30.48 -27.11
CA TYR A 66 -30.79 30.46 -26.09
C TYR A 66 -30.90 31.67 -25.14
N ARG A 67 -31.16 32.88 -25.67
CA ARG A 67 -31.41 34.08 -24.87
C ARG A 67 -32.60 33.90 -23.92
N ARG A 68 -33.73 33.39 -24.41
CA ARG A 68 -34.91 33.11 -23.58
C ARG A 68 -34.66 32.04 -22.52
N ALA A 69 -33.84 31.03 -22.82
CA ALA A 69 -33.43 30.04 -21.83
C ALA A 69 -32.63 30.69 -20.69
N LEU A 70 -31.66 31.54 -21.03
CA LEU A 70 -30.87 32.28 -20.04
C LEU A 70 -31.72 33.26 -19.21
N GLU A 71 -32.66 33.98 -19.83
CA GLU A 71 -33.59 34.87 -19.11
C GLU A 71 -34.48 34.10 -18.12
N ASN A 72 -34.92 32.90 -18.49
CA ASN A 72 -35.70 32.03 -17.60
C ASN A 72 -34.86 31.45 -16.46
N GLU A 73 -33.60 31.08 -16.72
CA GLU A 73 -32.68 30.65 -15.67
C GLU A 73 -32.36 31.78 -14.70
N LEU A 74 -32.13 32.99 -15.21
CA LEU A 74 -31.92 34.19 -14.41
C LEU A 74 -33.12 34.46 -13.49
N LYS A 75 -34.35 34.44 -14.01
CA LYS A 75 -35.57 34.62 -13.20
C LYS A 75 -35.74 33.53 -12.13
N LYS A 76 -35.40 32.28 -12.44
CA LYS A 76 -35.45 31.18 -11.47
C LYS A 76 -34.42 31.37 -10.37
N LEU A 77 -33.21 31.82 -10.72
CA LEU A 77 -32.16 32.13 -9.76
C LEU A 77 -32.54 33.31 -8.87
N GLU A 78 -33.10 34.38 -9.44
CA GLU A 78 -33.60 35.53 -8.67
C GLU A 78 -34.68 35.12 -7.66
N ALA A 79 -35.67 34.32 -8.09
CA ALA A 79 -36.71 33.81 -7.20
C ALA A 79 -36.14 32.94 -6.07
N SER A 80 -35.20 32.06 -6.40
CA SER A 80 -34.52 31.21 -5.40
C SER A 80 -33.69 32.04 -4.41
N ILE A 81 -33.00 33.08 -4.87
CA ILE A 81 -32.26 34.01 -4.00
C ILE A 81 -33.23 34.76 -3.08
N GLN A 82 -34.37 35.20 -3.59
CA GLN A 82 -35.36 35.90 -2.78
C GLN A 82 -35.95 35.00 -1.68
N GLU A 83 -36.32 33.76 -2.03
CA GLU A 83 -36.85 32.78 -1.06
C GLU A 83 -35.81 32.42 0.01
N THR A 84 -34.56 32.19 -0.40
CA THR A 84 -33.47 31.89 0.56
C THR A 84 -33.17 33.09 1.47
N THR A 85 -33.24 34.31 0.94
CA THR A 85 -33.07 35.54 1.74
C THR A 85 -34.20 35.68 2.75
N GLN A 86 -35.46 35.48 2.35
CA GLN A 86 -36.60 35.55 3.26
C GLN A 86 -36.52 34.49 4.37
N ASN A 87 -36.19 33.25 4.02
CA ASN A 87 -36.00 32.19 5.01
C ASN A 87 -34.86 32.53 5.98
N PHE A 88 -33.76 33.10 5.48
CA PHE A 88 -32.68 33.58 6.33
C PHE A 88 -33.15 34.68 7.29
N ASP A 89 -33.81 35.71 6.79
CA ASP A 89 -34.33 36.81 7.59
C ASP A 89 -35.30 36.33 8.67
N GLU A 90 -36.19 35.39 8.35
CA GLU A 90 -37.07 34.77 9.35
C GLU A 90 -36.31 34.04 10.45
N THR A 91 -35.26 33.29 10.10
CA THR A 91 -34.43 32.61 11.10
C THR A 91 -33.68 33.61 11.99
N VAL A 92 -33.19 34.70 11.42
CA VAL A 92 -32.52 35.77 12.16
C VAL A 92 -33.49 36.47 13.11
N CYS A 93 -34.72 36.75 12.67
CA CYS A 93 -35.77 37.31 13.53
C CYS A 93 -36.14 36.37 14.69
N LYS A 94 -36.31 35.07 14.43
CA LYS A 94 -36.58 34.09 15.50
C LYS A 94 -35.41 34.00 16.49
N LEU A 95 -34.17 34.09 16.01
CA LEU A 95 -32.98 34.11 16.85
C LEU A 95 -32.89 35.41 17.68
N SER A 96 -33.23 36.56 17.11
CA SER A 96 -33.20 37.83 17.84
C SER A 96 -34.26 37.89 18.94
N GLU A 97 -35.47 37.39 18.68
CA GLU A 97 -36.51 37.25 19.70
C GLU A 97 -36.07 36.33 20.84
N ARG A 98 -35.44 35.20 20.50
CA ARG A 98 -34.92 34.27 21.52
C ARG A 98 -33.78 34.91 22.32
N LYS A 99 -32.91 35.68 21.68
CA LYS A 99 -31.84 36.43 22.35
C LYS A 99 -32.42 37.41 23.38
N VAL A 100 -33.41 38.23 22.99
CA VAL A 100 -34.05 39.20 23.90
C VAL A 100 -34.71 38.51 25.09
N LYS A 101 -35.40 37.38 24.87
CA LYS A 101 -36.00 36.60 25.97
C LYS A 101 -34.97 36.07 26.96
N ILE A 102 -33.83 35.58 26.46
CA ILE A 102 -32.74 35.08 27.31
C ILE A 102 -32.11 36.24 28.08
N GLU A 103 -31.81 37.36 27.42
CA GLU A 103 -31.27 38.56 28.08
C GLU A 103 -32.20 39.07 29.18
N MET A 104 -33.52 39.06 28.96
CA MET A 104 -34.50 39.42 29.99
C MET A 104 -34.39 38.53 31.23
N VAL A 105 -34.24 37.21 31.06
CA VAL A 105 -34.08 36.27 32.18
C VAL A 105 -32.74 36.52 32.89
N ILE A 106 -31.65 36.72 32.14
CA ILE A 106 -30.34 37.06 32.71
C ILE A 106 -30.45 38.31 33.59
N TYR A 107 -31.05 39.39 33.08
CA TYR A 107 -31.21 40.62 33.86
C TYR A 107 -32.09 40.44 35.10
N GLN A 108 -33.10 39.56 35.05
CA GLN A 108 -33.89 39.20 36.23
C GLN A 108 -33.05 38.48 37.28
N GLU A 109 -32.20 37.53 36.89
CA GLU A 109 -31.30 36.82 37.80
C GLU A 109 -30.21 37.75 38.35
N GLU A 110 -29.63 38.61 37.52
CA GLU A 110 -28.65 39.62 37.95
C GLU A 110 -29.25 40.55 39.01
N LEU A 111 -30.50 40.99 38.83
CA LEU A 111 -31.20 41.81 39.83
C LEU A 111 -31.40 41.05 41.15
N LYS A 112 -31.72 39.75 41.11
CA LYS A 112 -31.82 38.92 42.32
C LYS A 112 -30.49 38.80 43.03
N ILE A 113 -29.39 38.60 42.29
CA ILE A 113 -28.04 38.55 42.83
C ILE A 113 -27.70 39.87 43.54
N VAL A 114 -27.98 41.01 42.90
CA VAL A 114 -27.74 42.33 43.51
C VAL A 114 -28.54 42.50 44.80
N ASN A 115 -29.81 42.08 44.83
CA ASN A 115 -30.63 42.14 46.03
C ASN A 115 -30.10 41.25 47.15
N LEU A 116 -29.60 40.05 46.82
CA LEU A 116 -28.97 39.15 47.79
C LEU A 116 -27.68 39.76 48.36
N ILE A 117 -26.83 40.34 47.50
CA ILE A 117 -25.61 41.04 47.94
C ILE A 117 -25.97 42.18 48.90
N TYR A 118 -26.99 42.98 48.58
CA TYR A 118 -27.46 44.04 49.46
C TYR A 118 -27.93 43.51 50.82
N ALA A 119 -28.67 42.38 50.83
CA ALA A 119 -29.11 41.74 52.06
C ALA A 119 -27.92 41.24 52.91
N LEU A 120 -26.90 40.65 52.29
CA LEU A 120 -25.68 40.21 52.99
C LEU A 120 -24.90 41.40 53.59
N LEU A 121 -24.79 42.50 52.84
CA LEU A 121 -24.13 43.71 53.34
C LEU A 121 -24.86 44.29 54.56
N LEU A 122 -26.20 44.27 54.54
CA LEU A 122 -27.01 44.70 55.66
C LEU A 122 -26.81 43.80 56.88
N ASP A 123 -26.69 42.49 56.67
CA ASP A 123 -26.43 41.50 57.73
C ASP A 123 -25.07 41.75 58.40
N GLU A 124 -24.01 41.97 57.62
CA GLU A 124 -22.70 42.35 58.17
C GLU A 124 -22.76 43.65 58.99
N GLU A 125 -23.53 44.65 58.54
CA GLU A 125 -23.72 45.88 59.32
C GLU A 125 -24.44 45.60 60.66
N LEU A 126 -25.44 44.72 60.66
CA LEU A 126 -26.15 44.32 61.88
C LEU A 126 -25.23 43.56 62.84
N ASP A 127 -24.41 42.63 62.35
CA ASP A 127 -23.41 41.90 63.15
C ASP A 127 -22.45 42.87 63.85
N THR A 128 -21.94 43.87 63.13
CA THR A 128 -21.04 44.86 63.74
C THR A 128 -21.72 45.67 64.84
N ARG A 129 -23.01 46.00 64.69
CA ARG A 129 -23.81 46.69 65.71
C ARG A 129 -24.09 45.80 66.91
N GLU A 130 -24.37 44.52 66.69
CA GLU A 130 -24.58 43.53 67.75
C GLU A 130 -23.32 43.38 68.60
N VAL A 131 -22.15 43.23 67.97
CA VAL A 131 -20.86 43.19 68.67
C VAL A 131 -20.62 44.48 69.47
N GLY A 132 -21.00 45.64 68.93
CA GLY A 132 -20.96 46.92 69.65
C GLY A 132 -21.83 46.94 70.92
N LEU A 133 -23.07 46.43 70.82
CA LEU A 133 -23.99 46.31 71.96
C LEU A 133 -23.51 45.29 72.99
N HIS A 134 -22.97 44.15 72.55
CA HIS A 134 -22.40 43.15 73.44
C HIS A 134 -21.23 43.72 74.26
N ASN A 135 -20.34 44.49 73.63
CA ASN A 135 -19.25 45.18 74.32
C ASN A 135 -19.77 46.20 75.35
N PHE A 136 -20.89 46.87 75.06
CA PHE A 136 -21.54 47.79 76.00
C PHE A 136 -22.17 47.03 77.19
N LEU A 137 -22.81 45.90 76.94
CA LEU A 137 -23.37 45.03 77.98
C LEU A 137 -22.28 44.44 78.88
N MET A 138 -21.14 44.01 78.33
CA MET A 138 -19.98 43.55 79.11
C MET A 138 -19.41 44.68 80.00
N LYS A 139 -19.48 45.93 79.54
CA LYS A 139 -19.11 47.10 80.36
C LYS A 139 -20.10 47.34 81.50
N LYS A 140 -21.40 47.10 81.27
CA LYS A 140 -22.45 47.11 82.30
C LYS A 140 -22.35 45.92 83.26
N GLU A 141 -21.90 44.77 82.78
CA GLU A 141 -21.68 43.59 83.62
C GLU A 141 -20.49 43.79 84.57
N LYS A 142 -19.47 44.55 84.14
CA LYS A 142 -18.44 45.08 85.04
C LYS A 142 -18.99 46.02 86.11
N GLU A 143 -20.07 46.75 85.83
CA GLU A 143 -20.81 47.50 86.87
C GLU A 143 -21.57 46.54 87.80
N LYS A 144 -22.12 45.41 87.30
CA LYS A 144 -22.74 44.33 88.12
C LYS A 144 -21.82 43.70 89.18
N ASN A 145 -20.50 43.91 89.13
CA ASN A 145 -19.60 43.69 90.28
C ASN A 145 -20.03 44.49 91.54
N LEU A 146 -21.07 45.32 91.46
CA LEU A 146 -21.85 45.83 92.57
C LEU A 146 -22.38 44.73 93.53
N GLU A 147 -22.41 43.45 93.16
CA GLU A 147 -22.71 42.39 94.16
C GLU A 147 -21.59 42.24 95.22
N CYS A 148 -20.33 42.49 94.82
CA CYS A 148 -19.23 42.73 95.77
C CYS A 148 -19.38 44.08 96.51
N SER A 149 -20.20 45.01 96.00
CA SER A 149 -20.53 46.26 96.70
C SER A 149 -21.58 46.07 97.77
N PHE A 150 -22.56 45.16 97.61
CA PHE A 150 -23.55 44.88 98.67
C PHE A 150 -22.89 44.38 99.97
N THR A 151 -21.92 43.47 99.85
CA THR A 151 -21.10 43.02 100.99
C THR A 151 -20.24 44.12 101.61
N LYS A 152 -19.93 45.19 100.86
CA LYS A 152 -19.18 46.36 101.35
C LYS A 152 -20.08 47.44 101.95
N GLU A 153 -21.28 47.63 101.40
CA GLU A 153 -22.25 48.66 101.77
C GLU A 153 -22.99 48.32 103.07
N PHE A 154 -23.15 47.03 103.40
CA PHE A 154 -23.79 46.56 104.63
C PHE A 154 -22.80 45.90 105.62
N ALA A 155 -21.50 46.20 105.50
CA ALA A 155 -20.45 45.64 106.36
C ALA A 155 -20.58 46.06 107.85
N ASP A 156 -21.27 47.16 108.13
CA ASP A 156 -21.46 47.72 109.47
C ASP A 156 -22.64 47.09 110.25
N VAL A 157 -23.38 46.16 109.62
CA VAL A 157 -24.55 45.50 110.22
C VAL A 157 -24.11 44.26 111.03
N PRO A 158 -24.66 44.01 112.24
CA PRO A 158 -24.35 42.81 113.02
C PRO A 158 -24.60 41.52 112.20
N ALA A 159 -23.69 40.56 112.27
CA ALA A 159 -23.68 39.37 111.40
C ALA A 159 -25.02 38.59 111.35
N ASN A 160 -25.71 38.51 112.48
CA ASN A 160 -27.00 37.87 112.63
C ASN A 160 -28.15 38.62 111.94
N LEU A 161 -28.11 39.95 111.87
CA LEU A 161 -29.05 40.75 111.08
C LEU A 161 -28.65 40.79 109.60
N PHE A 162 -27.34 40.74 109.31
CA PHE A 162 -26.83 40.64 107.94
C PHE A 162 -27.26 39.33 107.26
N ASP A 163 -27.18 38.19 107.95
CA ASP A 163 -27.63 36.90 107.43
C ASP A 163 -29.14 36.90 107.15
N GLU A 164 -29.95 37.52 108.02
CA GLU A 164 -31.40 37.66 107.84
C GLU A 164 -31.73 38.57 106.65
N LEU A 165 -31.06 39.72 106.52
CA LEU A 165 -31.17 40.60 105.35
C LEU A 165 -30.70 39.91 104.06
N PHE A 166 -29.65 39.10 104.12
CA PHE A 166 -29.16 38.37 102.96
C PHE A 166 -30.13 37.27 102.49
N GLN A 167 -30.83 36.61 103.41
CA GLN A 167 -31.93 35.70 103.05
C GLN A 167 -33.10 36.46 102.41
N LEU A 168 -33.46 37.62 102.95
CA LEU A 168 -34.49 38.50 102.36
C LEU A 168 -34.07 39.09 101.01
N TYR A 169 -32.78 39.28 100.77
CA TYR A 169 -32.19 39.74 99.50
C TYR A 169 -32.22 38.64 98.43
N LYS A 170 -32.21 37.37 98.84
CA LYS A 170 -32.36 36.19 97.98
C LYS A 170 -33.81 35.80 97.72
N HIS A 171 -34.73 36.21 98.59
CA HIS A 171 -36.15 35.96 98.40
C HIS A 171 -36.67 36.68 97.15
N ARG A 172 -37.51 36.02 96.36
CA ARG A 172 -38.08 36.54 95.11
C ARG A 172 -39.61 36.53 95.20
N PRO A 173 -40.31 37.57 94.70
CA PRO A 173 -41.75 37.52 94.57
C PRO A 173 -42.17 36.38 93.64
N LYS A 174 -43.29 35.73 93.94
CA LYS A 174 -43.89 34.71 93.05
C LYS A 174 -44.69 35.43 91.97
N THR A 175 -44.04 35.85 90.90
CA THR A 175 -44.72 36.49 89.77
C THR A 175 -45.57 35.47 89.02
N PRO A 176 -46.82 35.80 88.60
CA PRO A 176 -47.59 34.96 87.69
C PRO A 176 -46.85 34.88 86.35
N MET A 177 -46.62 33.66 85.87
CA MET A 177 -45.99 33.41 84.57
C MET A 177 -46.98 33.85 83.48
N THR A 178 -46.79 35.05 82.94
CA THR A 178 -47.46 35.42 81.68
C THR A 178 -46.67 34.72 80.57
N GLU A 179 -47.21 33.64 80.02
CA GLU A 179 -46.71 33.05 78.77
C GLU A 179 -46.76 34.13 77.69
N ILE A 180 -45.61 34.74 77.41
CA ILE A 180 -45.43 35.60 76.25
C ILE A 180 -45.50 34.66 75.05
N LEU A 181 -46.64 34.70 74.35
CA LEU A 181 -46.83 33.97 73.11
C LEU A 181 -45.83 34.55 72.09
N PRO A 182 -44.91 33.75 71.51
CA PRO A 182 -43.90 34.26 70.60
C PRO A 182 -44.58 34.81 69.35
N GLY A 183 -44.71 36.13 69.32
CA GLY A 183 -45.24 36.88 68.20
C GLY A 183 -44.42 36.63 66.95
N THR A 184 -45.13 36.56 65.82
CA THR A 184 -44.64 36.34 64.46
C THR A 184 -43.20 36.81 64.23
N ALA A 185 -42.34 35.84 63.91
CA ALA A 185 -40.89 35.92 63.75
C ALA A 185 -40.43 36.84 62.61
N ASN A 186 -40.69 38.14 62.73
CA ASN A 186 -40.17 39.18 61.87
C ASN A 186 -39.43 40.25 62.71
N PRO A 187 -38.08 40.23 62.75
CA PRO A 187 -37.29 41.20 63.50
C PRO A 187 -37.31 42.62 62.92
N TYR A 188 -37.94 42.80 61.75
CA TYR A 188 -38.18 44.12 61.13
C TYR A 188 -39.58 44.67 61.40
N GLY A 189 -40.44 43.92 62.12
CA GLY A 189 -41.71 44.45 62.61
C GLY A 189 -41.45 45.53 63.66
N ASP A 190 -42.34 46.52 63.72
CA ASP A 190 -42.28 47.60 64.71
C ASP A 190 -42.16 46.97 66.12
N GLY A 191 -40.98 47.10 66.74
CA GLY A 191 -40.61 46.42 68.00
C GLY A 191 -41.37 46.93 69.23
N SER A 192 -42.50 47.59 69.01
CA SER A 192 -43.35 48.23 70.00
C SER A 192 -44.00 47.20 70.95
N GLY A 193 -44.37 46.01 70.46
CA GLY A 193 -44.98 44.96 71.29
C GLY A 193 -44.07 44.44 72.42
N SER A 194 -42.86 43.97 72.09
CA SER A 194 -41.94 43.37 73.07
C SER A 194 -41.42 44.37 74.13
N ALA A 195 -41.27 45.65 73.76
CA ALA A 195 -40.83 46.70 74.68
C ALA A 195 -41.97 47.18 75.60
N GLU A 196 -43.22 47.15 75.15
CA GLU A 196 -44.40 47.41 75.99
C GLU A 196 -44.66 46.25 76.95
N ASP A 197 -44.52 45.00 76.47
CA ASP A 197 -44.65 43.80 77.30
C ASP A 197 -43.61 43.75 78.44
N TYR A 198 -42.38 44.20 78.18
CA TYR A 198 -41.35 44.33 79.22
C TYR A 198 -41.73 45.36 80.29
N LYS A 199 -42.26 46.53 79.88
CA LYS A 199 -42.69 47.58 80.82
C LYS A 199 -43.85 47.09 81.67
N ASP A 200 -44.82 46.39 81.07
CA ASP A 200 -45.96 45.85 81.79
C ASP A 200 -45.55 44.75 82.79
N ALA A 201 -44.67 43.84 82.38
CA ALA A 201 -44.08 42.84 83.28
C ALA A 201 -43.29 43.48 84.43
N LEU A 202 -42.53 44.54 84.15
CA LEU A 202 -41.77 45.29 85.15
C LEU A 202 -42.69 45.99 86.16
N THR A 203 -43.78 46.61 85.69
CA THR A 203 -44.74 47.26 86.60
C THR A 203 -45.46 46.27 87.52
N LEU A 204 -45.78 45.07 87.02
CA LEU A 204 -46.36 43.99 87.83
C LEU A 204 -45.36 43.47 88.86
N LEU A 205 -44.08 43.33 88.48
CA LEU A 205 -43.01 42.96 89.40
C LEU A 205 -42.82 44.01 90.50
N MET A 206 -42.79 45.30 90.16
CA MET A 206 -42.62 46.38 91.13
C MET A 206 -43.76 46.42 92.16
N LYS A 207 -44.99 46.12 91.74
CA LYS A 207 -46.13 45.99 92.66
C LYS A 207 -45.96 44.80 93.63
N ALA A 208 -45.45 43.66 93.14
CA ALA A 208 -45.16 42.51 94.01
C ALA A 208 -43.97 42.79 94.96
N MET A 209 -43.05 43.66 94.57
CA MET A 209 -41.96 44.15 95.44
C MET A 209 -42.48 45.06 96.56
N ASP A 210 -43.49 45.90 96.30
CA ASP A 210 -44.12 46.75 97.32
C ASP A 210 -44.68 45.93 98.50
N GLU A 211 -45.23 44.74 98.24
CA GLU A 211 -45.70 43.82 99.29
C GLU A 211 -44.55 43.24 100.13
N LEU A 212 -43.42 42.91 99.49
CA LEU A 212 -42.23 42.36 100.16
C LEU A 212 -41.42 43.42 100.92
N ASP A 213 -41.45 44.67 100.49
CA ASP A 213 -40.74 45.79 101.12
C ASP A 213 -41.54 46.45 102.26
N SER A 214 -42.75 45.96 102.54
CA SER A 214 -43.59 46.44 103.65
C SER A 214 -42.80 46.45 104.97
N PRO A 215 -42.91 47.51 105.79
CA PRO A 215 -42.20 47.64 107.07
C PRO A 215 -42.59 46.53 108.09
N GLU A 216 -43.66 45.78 107.83
CA GLU A 216 -44.05 44.60 108.59
C GLU A 216 -43.03 43.44 108.51
N HIS A 217 -42.20 43.42 107.45
CA HIS A 217 -41.17 42.40 107.22
C HIS A 217 -39.77 42.82 107.69
N MET A 218 -39.67 43.98 108.35
CA MET A 218 -38.39 44.52 108.84
C MET A 218 -37.89 43.74 110.08
N PRO A 219 -36.62 43.29 110.11
CA PRO A 219 -36.04 42.65 111.28
C PRO A 219 -36.04 43.55 112.51
N ASN A 220 -36.34 42.97 113.68
CA ASN A 220 -36.39 43.71 114.95
C ASN A 220 -34.99 44.23 115.33
N GLY A 221 -34.81 45.56 115.32
CA GLY A 221 -33.55 46.22 115.70
C GLY A 221 -32.82 46.92 114.54
N LEU A 222 -33.37 46.90 113.33
CA LEU A 222 -32.86 47.69 112.20
C LEU A 222 -33.44 49.13 112.22
N ASP A 223 -32.63 50.11 111.83
CA ASP A 223 -33.10 51.47 111.62
C ASP A 223 -33.91 51.59 110.31
N LEU A 224 -34.93 52.45 110.32
CA LEU A 224 -35.83 52.64 109.18
C LEU A 224 -35.06 53.14 107.94
N SER A 225 -34.04 53.97 108.12
CA SER A 225 -33.18 54.45 107.02
C SER A 225 -32.37 53.32 106.37
N MET A 226 -31.93 52.34 107.18
CA MET A 226 -31.17 51.19 106.69
C MET A 226 -32.08 50.16 106.00
N TRP A 227 -33.33 50.04 106.46
CA TRP A 227 -34.36 49.24 105.77
C TRP A 227 -34.72 49.83 104.40
N GLU A 228 -34.93 51.14 104.31
CA GLU A 228 -35.20 51.82 103.03
C GLU A 228 -34.04 51.65 102.04
N HIS A 229 -32.80 51.74 102.53
CA HIS A 229 -31.61 51.50 101.72
C HIS A 229 -31.52 50.03 101.23
N PHE A 230 -31.85 49.06 102.09
CA PHE A 230 -31.94 47.65 101.73
C PHE A 230 -33.03 47.37 100.68
N CYS A 231 -34.22 47.92 100.87
CA CYS A 231 -35.33 47.79 99.90
C CYS A 231 -34.93 48.36 98.53
N LEU A 232 -34.25 49.52 98.50
CA LEU A 232 -33.74 50.11 97.28
C LEU A 232 -32.70 49.22 96.59
N ALA A 233 -31.72 48.69 97.34
CA ALA A 233 -30.71 47.77 96.80
C ALA A 233 -31.34 46.46 96.28
N ARG A 234 -32.38 45.95 96.95
CA ARG A 234 -33.12 44.76 96.53
C ARG A 234 -33.93 45.01 95.25
N ARG A 235 -34.61 46.15 95.13
CA ARG A 235 -35.33 46.56 93.91
C ARG A 235 -34.39 46.73 92.73
N ASN A 236 -33.27 47.44 92.90
CA ASN A 236 -32.27 47.62 91.85
C ASN A 236 -31.72 46.29 91.33
N LYS A 237 -31.47 45.32 92.22
CA LYS A 237 -31.06 43.98 91.82
C LYS A 237 -32.15 43.26 91.04
N MET A 238 -33.40 43.31 91.51
CA MET A 238 -34.54 42.69 90.81
C MET A 238 -34.77 43.25 89.42
N GLU A 239 -34.75 44.58 89.28
CA GLU A 239 -34.84 45.24 87.97
C GLU A 239 -33.70 44.81 87.04
N SER A 240 -32.48 44.70 87.56
CA SER A 240 -31.33 44.23 86.78
C SER A 240 -31.41 42.75 86.39
N GLU A 241 -31.99 41.88 87.24
CA GLU A 241 -32.17 40.45 86.96
C GLU A 241 -33.26 40.22 85.91
N GLU A 242 -34.40 40.90 86.01
CA GLU A 242 -35.47 40.80 85.01
C GLU A 242 -35.06 41.41 83.67
N LEU A 243 -34.32 42.52 83.67
CA LEU A 243 -33.76 43.07 82.44
C LEU A 243 -32.84 42.05 81.74
N VAL A 244 -32.00 41.34 82.50
CA VAL A 244 -31.08 40.32 81.95
C VAL A 244 -31.85 39.13 81.42
N LYS A 245 -32.91 38.67 82.10
CA LYS A 245 -33.78 37.60 81.60
C LYS A 245 -34.48 38.00 80.30
N TRP A 246 -35.03 39.20 80.24
CA TRP A 246 -35.68 39.72 79.03
C TRP A 246 -34.69 39.82 77.86
N MET A 247 -33.51 40.41 78.09
CA MET A 247 -32.46 40.48 77.08
C MET A 247 -31.98 39.10 76.61
N ALA A 248 -31.89 38.11 77.51
CA ALA A 248 -31.53 36.74 77.16
C ALA A 248 -32.58 36.05 76.28
N LEU A 249 -33.87 36.32 76.53
CA LEU A 249 -34.97 35.80 75.72
C LEU A 249 -34.96 36.43 74.32
N THR A 250 -34.84 37.75 74.23
CA THR A 250 -34.70 38.48 72.95
C THR A 250 -33.48 38.01 72.16
N LEU A 251 -32.35 37.76 72.83
CA LEU A 251 -31.14 37.24 72.18
C LEU A 251 -31.34 35.81 71.65
N ALA A 252 -32.06 34.95 72.38
CA ALA A 252 -32.39 33.61 71.90
C ALA A 252 -33.31 33.64 70.66
N GLU A 253 -34.27 34.57 70.62
CA GLU A 253 -35.12 34.80 69.44
C GLU A 253 -34.32 35.29 68.23
N MET A 254 -33.42 36.26 68.44
CA MET A 254 -32.51 36.76 67.41
C MET A 254 -31.60 35.66 66.86
N GLN A 255 -31.01 34.83 67.74
CA GLN A 255 -30.19 33.69 67.34
C GLN A 255 -30.97 32.65 66.52
N ALA A 256 -32.20 32.34 66.93
CA ALA A 256 -33.05 31.41 66.19
C ALA A 256 -33.42 31.98 64.79
N PHE A 257 -33.63 33.29 64.69
CA PHE A 257 -33.86 33.95 63.40
C PHE A 257 -32.61 33.92 62.52
N LEU A 258 -31.44 34.26 63.07
CA LEU A 258 -30.16 34.22 62.36
C LEU A 258 -29.89 32.82 61.82
N GLN A 259 -30.07 31.77 62.65
CA GLN A 259 -29.87 30.39 62.20
C GLN A 259 -30.78 30.03 61.02
N ARG A 260 -32.07 30.42 61.06
CA ARG A 260 -32.99 30.20 59.92
C ARG A 260 -32.52 30.93 58.66
N ARG A 261 -32.04 32.16 58.78
CA ARG A 261 -31.50 32.92 57.64
C ARG A 261 -30.22 32.31 57.08
N MET A 262 -29.35 31.78 57.94
CA MET A 262 -28.15 31.05 57.51
C MET A 262 -28.52 29.78 56.75
N ASP A 263 -29.48 29.01 57.25
CA ASP A 263 -29.96 27.79 56.58
C ASP A 263 -30.60 28.12 55.21
N ASP A 264 -31.42 29.18 55.14
CA ASP A 264 -32.00 29.69 53.88
C ASP A 264 -30.89 30.11 52.88
N ASN A 265 -29.85 30.80 53.35
CA ASN A 265 -28.72 31.24 52.52
C ASN A 265 -27.93 30.04 51.96
N GLU A 266 -27.66 29.03 52.78
CA GLU A 266 -26.95 27.83 52.34
C GLU A 266 -27.77 27.06 51.30
N LYS A 267 -29.09 26.99 51.49
CA LYS A 267 -30.00 26.41 50.49
C LYS A 267 -29.92 27.17 49.16
N ILE A 268 -30.01 28.50 49.19
CA ILE A 268 -29.92 29.32 47.97
C ILE A 268 -28.56 29.15 47.29
N LYS A 269 -27.45 29.09 48.04
CA LYS A 269 -26.12 28.81 47.48
C LYS A 269 -26.06 27.47 46.78
N SER A 270 -26.66 26.42 47.35
CA SER A 270 -26.72 25.11 46.70
C SER A 270 -27.54 25.14 45.41
N GLU A 271 -28.69 25.83 45.39
CA GLU A 271 -29.52 26.01 44.19
C GLU A 271 -28.76 26.79 43.09
N ILE A 272 -27.97 27.80 43.46
CA ILE A 272 -27.13 28.55 42.54
C ILE A 272 -26.07 27.65 41.91
N GLU A 273 -25.39 26.82 42.70
CA GLU A 273 -24.37 25.89 42.20
C GLU A 273 -24.97 24.87 41.21
N ASP A 274 -26.13 24.32 41.53
CA ASP A 274 -26.85 23.39 40.64
C ASP A 274 -27.20 24.07 39.29
N ILE A 275 -27.72 25.30 39.34
CA ILE A 275 -28.02 26.09 38.13
C ILE A 275 -26.75 26.38 37.32
N PHE A 276 -25.62 26.66 37.97
CA PHE A 276 -24.35 26.88 37.28
C PHE A 276 -23.88 25.62 36.55
N GLN A 277 -24.01 24.45 37.18
CA GLN A 277 -23.66 23.18 36.53
C GLN A 277 -24.54 22.90 35.31
N GLU A 278 -25.86 23.15 35.41
CA GLU A 278 -26.78 23.04 34.28
C GLU A 278 -26.42 24.02 33.15
N LEU A 279 -26.06 25.27 33.49
CA LEU A 279 -25.63 26.27 32.53
C LEU A 279 -24.37 25.82 31.78
N THR A 280 -23.36 25.30 32.49
CA THR A 280 -22.13 24.79 31.87
C THR A 280 -22.43 23.63 30.93
N TRP A 281 -23.27 22.68 31.36
CA TRP A 281 -23.71 21.57 30.50
C TRP A 281 -24.42 22.07 29.23
N LEU A 282 -25.36 23.02 29.38
CA LEU A 282 -26.04 23.63 28.23
C LEU A 282 -25.09 24.40 27.30
N GLN A 283 -24.06 25.05 27.84
CA GLN A 283 -23.04 25.74 27.04
C GLN A 283 -22.20 24.76 26.23
N GLU A 284 -21.76 23.65 26.83
CA GLU A 284 -21.04 22.59 26.14
C GLU A 284 -21.90 21.98 25.04
N GLU A 285 -23.17 21.70 25.32
CA GLU A 285 -24.07 21.09 24.36
C GLU A 285 -24.42 22.06 23.22
N LYS A 286 -24.59 23.35 23.53
CA LYS A 286 -24.69 24.40 22.52
C LYS A 286 -23.43 24.46 21.66
N MET A 287 -22.24 24.40 22.26
CA MET A 287 -20.97 24.44 21.52
C MET A 287 -20.82 23.21 20.62
N LYS A 288 -21.18 22.02 21.11
CA LYS A 288 -21.27 20.81 20.30
C LYS A 288 -22.23 21.03 19.14
N LEU A 289 -23.46 21.45 19.37
CA LEU A 289 -24.45 21.66 18.29
C LEU A 289 -24.03 22.76 17.29
N GLN A 290 -23.34 23.82 17.75
CA GLN A 290 -22.83 24.89 16.87
C GLN A 290 -21.64 24.44 16.01
N LEU A 291 -20.77 23.59 16.55
CA LEU A 291 -19.57 23.11 15.86
C LEU A 291 -19.76 21.74 15.19
N ASN A 292 -20.84 21.02 15.49
CA ASN A 292 -21.21 19.74 14.90
C ASN A 292 -21.80 19.98 13.52
N LEU A 293 -20.92 20.43 12.63
CA LEU A 293 -21.16 20.44 11.20
C LEU A 293 -20.94 19.03 10.69
N THR A 294 -21.94 18.48 10.03
CA THR A 294 -21.81 17.20 9.33
C THR A 294 -20.87 17.40 8.14
N VAL A 295 -19.58 17.14 8.35
CA VAL A 295 -18.58 17.20 7.30
C VAL A 295 -18.57 15.86 6.58
N GLN A 296 -18.99 15.87 5.32
CA GLN A 296 -18.91 14.68 4.47
C GLN A 296 -17.45 14.47 4.03
N PHE A 297 -16.86 13.35 4.45
CA PHE A 297 -15.55 12.91 3.97
C PHE A 297 -15.73 11.88 2.85
N LEU A 298 -15.16 12.17 1.68
CA LEU A 298 -15.04 11.22 0.58
C LEU A 298 -13.74 10.42 0.75
N LEU A 299 -13.85 9.27 1.41
CA LEU A 299 -12.73 8.37 1.66
C LEU A 299 -12.74 7.21 0.66
N LYS A 300 -11.56 6.76 0.25
CA LYS A 300 -11.42 5.62 -0.67
C LYS A 300 -11.51 4.29 0.10
N GLN A 301 -11.95 3.24 -0.60
CA GLN A 301 -11.93 1.87 -0.07
C GLN A 301 -10.51 1.50 0.39
N GLY A 302 -10.37 1.07 1.65
CA GLY A 302 -9.09 0.78 2.32
C GLY A 302 -8.62 1.85 3.32
N GLN A 303 -9.24 3.03 3.35
CA GLN A 303 -9.04 4.02 4.43
C GLN A 303 -10.08 3.90 5.55
N VAL A 304 -11.15 3.15 5.30
CA VAL A 304 -12.25 2.89 6.23
C VAL A 304 -12.52 1.40 6.23
N GLU A 305 -12.59 0.82 7.43
CA GLU A 305 -13.05 -0.56 7.63
C GLU A 305 -14.55 -0.56 7.90
N LEU A 306 -15.26 -1.44 7.20
CA LEU A 306 -16.69 -1.67 7.36
C LEU A 306 -16.91 -3.16 7.59
N GLU A 307 -17.72 -3.51 8.57
CA GLU A 307 -18.20 -4.88 8.70
C GLU A 307 -19.07 -5.23 7.49
N SER A 308 -18.88 -6.45 6.96
CA SER A 308 -19.47 -6.85 5.69
C SER A 308 -20.96 -7.20 5.82
N THR A 309 -21.82 -6.19 5.86
CA THR A 309 -23.27 -6.36 5.72
C THR A 309 -23.71 -6.11 4.27
N LYS A 310 -24.76 -6.81 3.82
CA LYS A 310 -25.33 -6.69 2.45
C LYS A 310 -25.88 -5.30 2.14
N ILE A 311 -26.13 -4.50 3.16
CA ILE A 311 -26.47 -3.08 3.10
C ILE A 311 -25.33 -2.36 3.81
N PRO A 312 -24.66 -1.36 3.19
CA PRO A 312 -23.60 -0.61 3.86
C PRO A 312 -24.21 0.20 5.00
N ASP A 313 -24.05 -0.29 6.23
CA ASP A 313 -24.27 0.50 7.43
C ASP A 313 -22.94 1.16 7.77
N TYR A 314 -22.93 2.50 7.82
CA TYR A 314 -21.74 3.29 8.11
C TYR A 314 -21.67 3.72 9.58
N SER A 315 -22.60 3.24 10.43
CA SER A 315 -22.64 3.57 11.85
C SER A 315 -21.39 3.09 12.60
N ASP A 316 -20.86 1.93 12.21
CA ASP A 316 -19.65 1.32 12.80
C ASP A 316 -18.40 1.51 11.92
N ALA A 317 -18.38 2.55 11.08
CA ALA A 317 -17.26 2.82 10.19
C ALA A 317 -16.01 3.29 10.96
N ILE A 318 -14.92 2.52 10.87
CA ILE A 318 -13.65 2.84 11.55
C ILE A 318 -12.66 3.43 10.54
N LEU A 319 -12.15 4.64 10.83
CA LEU A 319 -11.11 5.27 10.03
C LEU A 319 -9.74 4.65 10.36
N ILE A 320 -9.08 4.07 9.37
CA ILE A 320 -7.73 3.52 9.52
C ILE A 320 -6.71 4.63 9.24
N ASN A 321 -5.87 4.94 10.23
CA ASN A 321 -4.77 5.88 10.02
C ASN A 321 -3.73 5.28 9.05
N LYS A 322 -3.31 6.08 8.07
CA LYS A 322 -2.28 5.71 7.10
C LYS A 322 -0.99 5.23 7.76
N SER A 323 -0.61 5.78 8.92
CA SER A 323 0.60 5.38 9.64
C SER A 323 0.59 3.89 10.04
N VAL A 324 -0.56 3.38 10.48
CA VAL A 324 -0.72 1.97 10.89
C VAL A 324 -0.54 1.04 9.67
N ILE A 325 -1.07 1.43 8.52
CA ILE A 325 -0.90 0.69 7.26
C ILE A 325 0.57 0.75 6.81
N GLU A 326 1.22 1.91 6.90
CA GLU A 326 2.62 2.08 6.54
C GLU A 326 3.54 1.25 7.45
N GLU A 327 3.30 1.25 8.77
CA GLU A 327 4.03 0.43 9.74
C GLU A 327 3.85 -1.08 9.49
N LEU A 328 2.62 -1.51 9.18
CA LEU A 328 2.33 -2.89 8.83
C LEU A 328 3.04 -3.28 7.53
N ASN A 329 3.00 -2.42 6.51
CA ASN A 329 3.70 -2.65 5.24
C ASN A 329 5.22 -2.71 5.43
N CYS A 330 5.80 -1.84 6.26
CA CYS A 330 7.21 -1.92 6.64
C CYS A 330 7.53 -3.26 7.32
N SER A 331 6.66 -3.72 8.22
CA SER A 331 6.81 -5.02 8.90
C SER A 331 6.70 -6.19 7.92
N ILE A 332 5.74 -6.16 6.99
CA ILE A 332 5.57 -7.17 5.93
C ILE A 332 6.80 -7.21 5.04
N MET A 333 7.32 -6.05 4.61
CA MET A 333 8.53 -5.96 3.79
C MET A 333 9.75 -6.52 4.53
N ALA A 334 9.92 -6.20 5.81
CA ALA A 334 11.00 -6.73 6.62
C ALA A 334 10.93 -8.27 6.76
N GLN A 335 9.73 -8.83 6.98
CA GLN A 335 9.54 -10.28 7.02
C GLN A 335 9.75 -10.93 5.65
N GLY A 336 9.30 -10.28 4.57
CA GLY A 336 9.57 -10.71 3.19
C GLY A 336 11.07 -10.77 2.90
N GLN A 337 11.83 -9.76 3.32
CA GLN A 337 13.27 -9.70 3.13
C GLN A 337 14.01 -10.77 3.94
N LYS A 338 13.57 -11.06 5.18
CA LYS A 338 14.07 -12.20 5.97
C LYS A 338 13.81 -13.54 5.27
N LYS A 339 12.61 -13.73 4.70
CA LYS A 339 12.28 -14.94 3.94
C LYS A 339 13.15 -15.08 2.70
N ILE A 340 13.36 -14.00 1.95
CA ILE A 340 14.23 -13.98 0.76
C ILE A 340 15.67 -14.30 1.16
N ALA A 341 16.20 -13.70 2.22
CA ALA A 341 17.54 -14.00 2.72
C ALA A 341 17.69 -15.50 3.06
N SER A 342 16.73 -16.06 3.79
CA SER A 342 16.71 -17.49 4.13
C SER A 342 16.64 -18.38 2.87
N MET A 343 15.85 -17.99 1.86
CA MET A 343 15.77 -18.72 0.59
C MET A 343 17.09 -18.65 -0.21
N VAL A 344 17.77 -17.51 -0.20
CA VAL A 344 19.08 -17.34 -0.86
C VAL A 344 20.13 -18.19 -0.16
N GLU A 345 20.16 -18.20 1.18
CA GLU A 345 21.04 -19.09 1.95
C GLU A 345 20.79 -20.56 1.62
N CYS A 346 19.53 -21.00 1.58
CA CYS A 346 19.18 -22.38 1.20
C CYS A 346 19.61 -22.73 -0.24
N LYS A 347 19.48 -21.78 -1.16
CA LYS A 347 19.93 -21.94 -2.56
C LYS A 347 21.45 -22.07 -2.64
N GLU A 348 22.20 -21.18 -2.01
CA GLU A 348 23.67 -21.25 -2.02
C GLU A 348 24.19 -22.51 -1.30
N PHE A 349 23.52 -22.94 -0.22
CA PHE A 349 23.82 -24.22 0.43
C PHE A 349 23.61 -25.41 -0.52
N SER A 350 22.47 -25.46 -1.22
CA SER A 350 22.18 -26.52 -2.20
C SER A 350 23.18 -26.52 -3.36
N LYS A 351 23.57 -25.34 -3.84
CA LYS A 351 24.62 -25.18 -4.86
C LYS A 351 25.96 -25.72 -4.37
N GLY A 352 26.30 -25.46 -3.11
CA GLY A 352 27.49 -26.03 -2.45
C GLY A 352 27.46 -27.55 -2.42
N ILE A 353 26.31 -28.16 -2.07
CA ILE A 353 26.13 -29.62 -2.10
C ILE A 353 26.35 -30.16 -3.52
N PHE A 354 25.70 -29.58 -4.54
CA PHE A 354 25.86 -30.05 -5.92
C PHE A 354 27.30 -29.94 -6.42
N GLN A 355 28.02 -28.89 -6.03
CA GLN A 355 29.42 -28.73 -6.38
C GLN A 355 30.28 -29.81 -5.72
N LEU A 356 30.07 -30.08 -4.43
CA LEU A 356 30.76 -31.15 -3.71
C LEU A 356 30.44 -32.54 -4.28
N GLU A 357 29.18 -32.81 -4.64
CA GLU A 357 28.78 -34.07 -5.30
C GLU A 357 29.45 -34.24 -6.66
N TRP A 358 29.54 -33.16 -7.45
CA TRP A 358 30.23 -33.18 -8.73
C TRP A 358 31.73 -33.43 -8.55
N GLU A 359 32.38 -32.75 -7.60
CA GLU A 359 33.79 -32.97 -7.26
C GLU A 359 34.02 -34.40 -6.81
N HIS A 360 33.17 -34.93 -5.94
CA HIS A 360 33.22 -36.32 -5.50
C HIS A 360 33.09 -37.28 -6.70
N LYS A 361 32.15 -37.03 -7.62
CA LYS A 361 31.96 -37.87 -8.81
C LYS A 361 33.17 -37.81 -9.75
N LYS A 362 33.74 -36.62 -9.96
CA LYS A 362 34.97 -36.43 -10.73
C LYS A 362 36.14 -37.22 -10.12
N MET A 363 36.36 -37.08 -8.81
CA MET A 363 37.43 -37.80 -8.12
C MET A 363 37.21 -39.32 -8.21
N ARG A 364 35.97 -39.80 -8.08
CA ARG A 364 35.64 -41.22 -8.25
C ARG A 364 35.96 -41.72 -9.66
N MET A 365 35.61 -40.96 -10.71
CA MET A 365 35.96 -41.30 -12.10
C MET A 365 37.48 -41.32 -12.32
N GLN A 366 38.21 -40.36 -11.75
CA GLN A 366 39.68 -40.35 -11.82
C GLN A 366 40.29 -41.57 -11.13
N ILE A 367 39.74 -41.96 -9.97
CA ILE A 367 40.14 -43.19 -9.28
C ILE A 367 39.90 -44.41 -10.18
N ASP A 368 38.74 -44.50 -10.83
CA ASP A 368 38.41 -45.63 -11.69
C ASP A 368 39.25 -45.67 -12.97
N ASP A 369 39.55 -44.52 -13.58
CA ASP A 369 40.48 -44.39 -14.71
C ASP A 369 41.90 -44.81 -14.33
N LEU A 370 42.41 -44.35 -13.17
CA LEU A 370 43.71 -44.76 -12.67
C LEU A 370 43.76 -46.26 -12.36
N LYS A 371 42.69 -46.82 -11.77
CA LYS A 371 42.56 -48.27 -11.56
C LYS A 371 42.54 -49.03 -12.88
N GLN A 372 41.86 -48.51 -13.90
CA GLN A 372 41.82 -49.12 -15.22
C GLN A 372 43.20 -49.07 -15.89
N LYS A 373 43.87 -47.92 -15.89
CA LYS A 373 45.24 -47.78 -16.39
C LYS A 373 46.21 -48.73 -15.68
N ALA A 374 46.09 -48.87 -14.36
CA ALA A 374 46.89 -49.84 -13.61
C ALA A 374 46.63 -51.28 -14.07
N ARG A 375 45.36 -51.66 -14.26
CA ARG A 375 44.99 -52.98 -14.83
C ARG A 375 45.52 -53.17 -16.24
N ASP A 376 45.43 -52.15 -17.08
CA ASP A 376 45.89 -52.19 -18.47
C ASP A 376 47.41 -52.36 -18.54
N ILE A 377 48.16 -51.68 -17.67
CA ILE A 377 49.63 -51.84 -17.57
C ILE A 377 49.99 -53.27 -17.15
N VAL A 378 49.28 -53.83 -16.16
CA VAL A 378 49.53 -55.20 -15.68
C VAL A 378 49.16 -56.24 -16.74
N THR A 379 48.07 -56.03 -17.50
CA THR A 379 47.61 -56.96 -18.54
C THR A 379 48.30 -56.76 -19.88
N LEU A 380 49.10 -55.70 -20.05
CA LEU A 380 49.77 -55.37 -21.30
C LEU A 380 50.75 -56.49 -21.70
N PRO A 381 50.53 -57.19 -22.83
CA PRO A 381 51.50 -58.16 -23.30
C PRO A 381 52.76 -57.43 -23.76
N ILE A 382 53.91 -57.82 -23.20
CA ILE A 382 55.21 -57.27 -23.57
C ILE A 382 55.63 -57.94 -24.88
N SER A 383 55.39 -57.25 -26.00
CA SER A 383 55.90 -57.67 -27.32
C SER A 383 57.41 -57.42 -27.41
N LYS A 384 58.08 -58.11 -28.35
CA LYS A 384 59.53 -57.94 -28.58
C LYS A 384 59.91 -56.49 -28.88
N ASP A 385 59.08 -55.75 -29.62
CA ASP A 385 59.34 -54.34 -29.92
C ASP A 385 59.24 -53.45 -28.67
N ARG A 386 58.28 -53.73 -27.78
CA ARG A 386 58.17 -53.03 -26.48
C ARG A 386 59.34 -53.35 -25.55
N GLN A 387 59.81 -54.59 -25.56
CA GLN A 387 61.02 -54.98 -24.82
C GLN A 387 62.26 -54.24 -25.37
N LEU A 388 62.40 -54.13 -26.69
CA LEU A 388 63.49 -53.39 -27.33
C LEU A 388 63.42 -51.89 -27.00
N PHE A 389 62.23 -51.28 -26.97
CA PHE A 389 62.03 -49.89 -26.54
C PHE A 389 62.48 -49.65 -25.10
N LEU A 390 62.13 -50.55 -24.17
CA LEU A 390 62.51 -50.40 -22.76
C LEU A 390 64.00 -50.67 -22.49
N THR A 391 64.68 -51.45 -23.34
CA THR A 391 66.07 -51.90 -23.10
C THR A 391 67.11 -51.06 -23.85
N VAL A 392 66.76 -50.45 -24.99
CA VAL A 392 67.71 -49.72 -25.84
C VAL A 392 67.59 -48.21 -25.61
N LEU A 393 68.68 -47.58 -25.16
CA LEU A 393 68.74 -46.15 -24.81
C LEU A 393 68.39 -45.19 -25.97
N ASN A 394 68.65 -45.59 -27.22
CA ASN A 394 68.40 -44.78 -28.43
C ASN A 394 67.47 -45.50 -29.43
N TYR A 395 66.29 -45.93 -28.97
CA TYR A 395 65.31 -46.63 -29.80
C TYR A 395 64.88 -45.80 -31.03
N ASP A 396 64.66 -44.50 -30.85
CA ASP A 396 64.18 -43.62 -31.93
C ASP A 396 65.20 -43.50 -33.08
N SER A 397 66.50 -43.42 -32.77
CA SER A 397 67.55 -43.40 -33.79
C SER A 397 67.61 -44.72 -34.58
N ARG A 398 67.36 -45.85 -33.92
CA ARG A 398 67.32 -47.17 -34.56
C ARG A 398 66.11 -47.33 -35.48
N ILE A 399 64.94 -46.84 -35.06
CA ILE A 399 63.73 -46.84 -35.89
C ILE A 399 63.91 -45.89 -37.09
N ALA A 400 64.44 -44.69 -36.87
CA ALA A 400 64.73 -43.74 -37.96
C ALA A 400 65.69 -44.33 -38.99
N HIS A 401 66.72 -45.05 -38.54
CA HIS A 401 67.64 -45.77 -39.43
C HIS A 401 66.91 -46.87 -40.22
N HIS A 402 66.09 -47.68 -39.56
CA HIS A 402 65.32 -48.73 -40.22
C HIS A 402 64.33 -48.16 -41.26
N ILE A 403 63.62 -47.08 -40.93
CA ILE A 403 62.73 -46.37 -41.86
C ILE A 403 63.52 -45.86 -43.06
N SER A 404 64.67 -45.22 -42.85
CA SER A 404 65.52 -44.73 -43.94
C SER A 404 65.97 -45.85 -44.89
N VAL A 405 66.34 -47.02 -44.35
CA VAL A 405 66.72 -48.20 -45.16
C VAL A 405 65.52 -48.72 -45.97
N MET A 406 64.33 -48.78 -45.38
CA MET A 406 63.11 -49.20 -46.09
C MET A 406 62.73 -48.22 -47.19
N GLU A 407 62.80 -46.91 -46.94
CA GLU A 407 62.52 -45.85 -47.93
C GLU A 407 63.48 -45.93 -49.12
N GLN A 408 64.78 -46.14 -48.87
CA GLN A 408 65.77 -46.37 -49.93
C GLN A 408 65.43 -47.60 -50.77
N THR A 409 65.04 -48.71 -50.12
CA THR A 409 64.67 -49.96 -50.79
C THR A 409 63.44 -49.77 -51.68
N LEU A 410 62.40 -49.10 -51.16
CA LEU A 410 61.20 -48.76 -51.92
C LEU A 410 61.52 -47.85 -53.12
N GLY A 411 62.42 -46.88 -52.95
CA GLY A 411 62.86 -46.01 -54.04
C GLY A 411 63.57 -46.77 -55.17
N ILE A 412 64.36 -47.81 -54.85
CA ILE A 412 64.99 -48.69 -55.84
C ILE A 412 63.92 -49.51 -56.57
N MET A 413 62.97 -50.09 -55.83
CA MET A 413 61.88 -50.89 -56.41
C MET A 413 61.00 -50.07 -57.36
N ASP A 414 60.67 -48.83 -57.00
CA ASP A 414 59.88 -47.92 -57.85
C ASP A 414 60.59 -47.58 -59.17
N LYS A 415 61.90 -47.29 -59.11
CA LYS A 415 62.71 -47.05 -60.32
C LYS A 415 62.73 -48.27 -61.25
N LEU A 416 62.89 -49.46 -60.69
CA LEU A 416 62.85 -50.73 -61.44
C LEU A 416 61.47 -50.95 -62.07
N HIS A 417 60.40 -50.73 -61.31
CA HIS A 417 59.03 -50.87 -61.79
C HIS A 417 58.76 -49.92 -62.96
N LYS A 418 59.11 -48.63 -62.83
CA LYS A 418 58.98 -47.63 -63.90
C LYS A 418 59.72 -48.04 -65.18
N LYS A 419 60.93 -48.62 -65.06
CA LYS A 419 61.69 -49.12 -66.22
C LYS A 419 60.97 -50.29 -66.90
N ASN A 420 60.46 -51.25 -66.11
CA ASN A 420 59.74 -52.42 -66.62
C ASN A 420 58.43 -52.03 -67.32
N VAL A 421 57.67 -51.09 -66.76
CA VAL A 421 56.44 -50.55 -67.38
C VAL A 421 56.76 -49.92 -68.72
N LYS A 422 57.78 -49.05 -68.82
CA LYS A 422 58.20 -48.43 -70.09
C LYS A 422 58.57 -49.48 -71.16
N ASN A 423 59.28 -50.54 -70.78
CA ASN A 423 59.64 -51.61 -71.70
C ASN A 423 58.42 -52.38 -72.20
N ARG A 424 57.49 -52.74 -71.31
CA ARG A 424 56.23 -53.40 -71.70
C ARG A 424 55.40 -52.52 -72.63
N GLN A 425 55.34 -51.21 -72.36
CA GLN A 425 54.59 -50.28 -73.18
C GLN A 425 55.18 -50.11 -74.59
N LYS A 426 56.52 -50.16 -74.74
CA LYS A 426 57.16 -50.25 -76.06
C LYS A 426 56.77 -51.53 -76.79
N ARG A 427 56.79 -52.66 -76.10
CA ARG A 427 56.42 -53.96 -76.68
C ARG A 427 54.96 -54.01 -77.14
N ILE A 428 54.05 -53.41 -76.37
CA ILE A 428 52.64 -53.27 -76.75
C ILE A 428 52.51 -52.49 -78.06
N LYS A 429 53.17 -51.34 -78.18
CA LYS A 429 53.16 -50.53 -79.42
C LYS A 429 53.68 -51.27 -80.64
N GLU A 430 54.74 -52.07 -80.47
CA GLU A 430 55.27 -52.93 -81.54
C GLU A 430 54.24 -53.99 -81.98
N LEU A 431 53.60 -54.64 -81.01
CA LEU A 431 52.57 -55.65 -81.27
C LEU A 431 51.33 -55.05 -81.93
N GLU A 432 50.86 -53.89 -81.48
CA GLU A 432 49.75 -53.16 -82.11
C GLU A 432 50.03 -52.85 -83.58
N LYS A 433 51.26 -52.41 -83.91
CA LYS A 433 51.67 -52.19 -85.30
C LYS A 433 51.72 -53.48 -86.12
N CYS A 434 52.16 -54.59 -85.52
CA CYS A 434 52.12 -55.89 -86.18
C CYS A 434 50.69 -56.38 -86.44
N ILE A 435 49.78 -56.16 -85.48
CA ILE A 435 48.36 -56.52 -85.61
C ILE A 435 47.74 -55.72 -86.75
N SER A 436 47.93 -54.41 -86.82
CA SER A 436 47.36 -53.58 -87.89
C SER A 436 47.84 -54.01 -89.28
N LEU A 437 49.12 -54.34 -89.42
CA LEU A 437 49.67 -54.87 -90.68
C LEU A 437 49.06 -56.22 -91.07
N LYS A 438 48.81 -57.10 -90.09
CA LYS A 438 48.16 -58.39 -90.32
C LYS A 438 46.67 -58.26 -90.64
N GLU A 439 45.96 -57.32 -90.02
CA GLU A 439 44.57 -57.01 -90.34
C GLU A 439 44.43 -56.50 -91.78
N GLN A 440 45.33 -55.61 -92.21
CA GLN A 440 45.36 -55.14 -93.59
C GLN A 440 45.60 -56.28 -94.59
N ALA A 441 46.60 -57.13 -94.33
CA ALA A 441 46.87 -58.30 -95.16
C ALA A 441 45.68 -59.29 -95.17
N ASN A 442 45.02 -59.52 -94.04
CA ASN A 442 43.84 -60.38 -93.95
C ASN A 442 42.65 -59.78 -94.72
N TYR A 443 42.51 -58.46 -94.74
CA TYR A 443 41.49 -57.77 -95.52
C TYR A 443 41.72 -57.93 -97.02
N GLU A 444 42.95 -57.75 -97.48
CA GLU A 444 43.37 -57.98 -98.88
C GLU A 444 43.08 -59.43 -99.30
N LEU A 445 43.51 -60.41 -98.51
CA LEU A 445 43.23 -61.83 -98.75
C LEU A 445 41.73 -62.14 -98.76
N SER A 446 40.93 -61.48 -97.91
CA SER A 446 39.48 -61.66 -97.89
C SER A 446 38.81 -61.10 -99.15
N LEU A 447 39.36 -60.03 -99.72
CA LEU A 447 38.90 -59.49 -101.00
C LEU A 447 39.18 -60.46 -102.15
N GLU A 448 40.41 -60.98 -102.21
CA GLU A 448 40.80 -62.02 -103.18
C GLU A 448 39.94 -63.28 -103.05
N LEU A 449 39.63 -63.72 -101.83
CA LEU A 449 38.77 -64.88 -101.58
C LEU A 449 37.36 -64.66 -102.12
N LYS A 450 36.80 -63.46 -101.96
CA LYS A 450 35.49 -63.11 -102.52
C LYS A 450 35.51 -63.15 -104.05
N GLU A 451 36.54 -62.60 -104.68
CA GLU A 451 36.69 -62.60 -106.14
C GLU A 451 36.86 -64.02 -106.70
N MET A 452 37.67 -64.86 -106.04
CA MET A 452 37.78 -66.27 -106.38
C MET A 452 36.47 -67.03 -106.18
N LEU A 453 35.71 -66.74 -105.12
CA LEU A 453 34.42 -67.39 -104.88
C LEU A 453 33.42 -67.05 -105.99
N VAL A 454 33.37 -65.78 -106.42
CA VAL A 454 32.55 -65.36 -107.58
C VAL A 454 32.99 -66.15 -108.82
N SER A 455 34.28 -66.16 -109.14
CA SER A 455 34.82 -66.89 -110.30
C SER A 455 34.50 -68.40 -110.26
N VAL A 456 34.61 -69.03 -109.09
CA VAL A 456 34.28 -70.45 -108.91
C VAL A 456 32.77 -70.69 -109.02
N SER A 457 31.94 -69.79 -108.48
CA SER A 457 30.48 -69.91 -108.57
C SER A 457 29.98 -69.75 -110.00
N GLU A 458 30.53 -68.81 -110.76
CA GLU A 458 30.25 -68.64 -112.20
C GLU A 458 30.65 -69.89 -112.99
N ARG A 459 31.85 -70.41 -112.75
CA ARG A 459 32.29 -71.68 -113.37
C ARG A 459 31.40 -72.85 -112.95
N ARG A 460 31.00 -72.93 -111.68
CA ARG A 460 30.11 -73.99 -111.19
C ARG A 460 28.77 -73.93 -111.92
N HIS A 461 28.16 -72.75 -112.04
CA HIS A 461 26.91 -72.58 -112.80
C HIS A 461 27.07 -72.99 -114.27
N ILE A 462 28.19 -72.65 -114.93
CA ILE A 462 28.49 -73.11 -116.30
C ILE A 462 28.59 -74.64 -116.37
N PHE A 463 29.31 -75.27 -115.43
CA PHE A 463 29.46 -76.73 -115.39
C PHE A 463 28.16 -77.46 -115.09
N GLU A 464 27.30 -76.91 -114.23
CA GLU A 464 25.98 -77.47 -113.91
C GLU A 464 25.01 -77.34 -115.09
N ALA A 465 25.05 -76.24 -115.83
CA ALA A 465 24.27 -76.06 -117.04
C ALA A 465 24.69 -77.00 -118.19
N ALA A 466 25.95 -77.42 -118.23
CA ALA A 466 26.51 -78.32 -119.26
C ALA A 466 26.42 -79.83 -118.91
N ASP A 467 25.84 -80.20 -117.77
CA ASP A 467 25.70 -81.58 -117.24
C ASP A 467 26.97 -82.47 -117.34
N THR A 468 28.14 -81.89 -117.06
CA THR A 468 29.46 -82.56 -117.10
C THR A 468 29.97 -83.01 -115.73
N ARG A 469 29.10 -83.02 -114.71
CA ARG A 469 29.45 -83.32 -113.30
C ARG A 469 30.22 -84.64 -113.11
N HIS A 470 29.85 -85.69 -113.84
CA HIS A 470 30.52 -86.99 -113.71
C HIS A 470 31.94 -87.02 -114.29
N VAL A 471 32.23 -86.20 -115.31
CA VAL A 471 33.57 -86.14 -115.93
C VAL A 471 34.53 -85.32 -115.05
N SER A 472 34.06 -84.21 -114.48
CA SER A 472 34.88 -83.35 -113.62
C SER A 472 35.27 -84.03 -112.29
N GLU A 473 34.36 -84.78 -111.66
CA GLU A 473 34.69 -85.57 -110.46
C GLU A 473 35.75 -86.64 -110.73
N LYS A 474 35.71 -87.26 -111.93
CA LYS A 474 36.70 -88.27 -112.32
C LYS A 474 38.09 -87.65 -112.48
N ILE A 475 38.17 -86.49 -113.13
CA ILE A 475 39.43 -85.72 -113.28
C ILE A 475 39.97 -85.24 -111.92
N ALA A 476 39.11 -84.73 -111.04
CA ALA A 476 39.50 -84.29 -109.70
C ALA A 476 40.04 -85.43 -108.84
N LYS A 477 39.37 -86.59 -108.84
CA LYS A 477 39.84 -87.80 -108.15
C LYS A 477 41.16 -88.32 -108.71
N GLN A 478 41.38 -88.20 -110.03
CA GLN A 478 42.64 -88.60 -110.65
C GLN A 478 43.80 -87.67 -110.28
N ARG A 479 43.59 -86.34 -110.32
CA ARG A 479 44.59 -85.36 -109.85
C ARG A 479 44.94 -85.54 -108.37
N TYR A 480 43.97 -85.84 -107.51
CA TYR A 480 44.23 -86.10 -106.10
C TYR A 480 45.13 -87.34 -105.90
N ARG A 481 44.89 -88.41 -106.67
CA ARG A 481 45.76 -89.61 -106.65
C ARG A 481 47.19 -89.31 -107.13
N GLU A 482 47.35 -88.46 -108.14
CA GLU A 482 48.67 -88.03 -108.61
C GLU A 482 49.43 -87.22 -107.54
N ILE A 483 48.75 -86.31 -106.82
CA ILE A 483 49.36 -85.54 -105.72
C ILE A 483 49.83 -86.48 -104.60
N LEU A 484 49.02 -87.48 -104.24
CA LEU A 484 49.42 -88.48 -103.23
C LEU A 484 50.61 -89.31 -103.68
N LYS A 485 50.66 -89.74 -104.95
CA LYS A 485 51.84 -90.41 -105.52
C LYS A 485 53.08 -89.52 -105.46
N GLN A 486 52.95 -88.24 -105.80
CA GLN A 486 54.07 -87.31 -105.78
C GLN A 486 54.58 -87.03 -104.36
N LYS A 487 53.69 -87.02 -103.35
CA LYS A 487 54.07 -86.94 -101.93
C LYS A 487 54.84 -88.19 -101.50
N HIS A 488 54.38 -89.37 -101.89
CA HIS A 488 55.05 -90.64 -101.56
C HIS A 488 56.45 -90.72 -102.18
N LEU A 489 56.61 -90.34 -103.45
CA LEU A 489 57.91 -90.29 -104.13
C LEU A 489 58.87 -89.29 -103.48
N ARG A 490 58.39 -88.11 -103.06
CA ARG A 490 59.22 -87.15 -102.30
C ARG A 490 59.66 -87.68 -100.94
N GLY A 491 58.83 -88.50 -100.28
CA GLY A 491 59.21 -89.19 -99.04
C GLY A 491 60.36 -90.17 -99.27
N LEU A 492 60.25 -91.01 -100.30
CA LEU A 492 61.29 -91.96 -100.69
C LEU A 492 62.63 -91.28 -101.03
N VAL A 493 62.60 -90.14 -101.72
CA VAL A 493 63.82 -89.37 -102.02
C VAL A 493 64.49 -88.85 -100.75
N LYS A 494 63.72 -88.31 -99.79
CA LYS A 494 64.29 -87.87 -98.50
C LYS A 494 64.93 -89.01 -97.71
N GLU A 495 64.29 -90.17 -97.72
CA GLU A 495 64.78 -91.34 -97.00
C GLU A 495 66.07 -91.88 -97.66
N GLN A 496 66.18 -91.79 -98.99
CA GLN A 496 67.43 -92.06 -99.71
C GLN A 496 68.53 -91.02 -99.43
N GLU A 497 68.18 -89.73 -99.33
CA GLU A 497 69.13 -88.67 -98.95
C GLU A 497 69.67 -88.87 -97.53
N GLU A 498 68.82 -89.23 -96.57
CA GLU A 498 69.25 -89.56 -95.20
C GLU A 498 70.17 -90.78 -95.16
N GLN A 499 69.85 -91.85 -95.92
CA GLN A 499 70.76 -93.00 -96.05
C GLN A 499 72.09 -92.61 -96.70
N PHE A 500 72.07 -91.71 -97.69
CA PHE A 500 73.27 -91.20 -98.33
C PHE A 500 74.13 -90.38 -97.36
N GLU A 501 73.53 -89.49 -96.56
CA GLU A 501 74.25 -88.73 -95.53
C GLU A 501 74.86 -89.65 -94.46
N ILE A 502 74.15 -90.69 -94.03
CA ILE A 502 74.68 -91.68 -93.07
C ILE A 502 75.90 -92.40 -93.66
N LEU A 503 75.81 -92.88 -94.91
CA LEU A 503 76.91 -93.53 -95.61
C LEU A 503 78.10 -92.57 -95.82
N GLN A 504 77.83 -91.30 -96.13
CA GLN A 504 78.85 -90.27 -96.32
C GLN A 504 79.54 -89.92 -95.01
N ALA A 505 78.81 -89.85 -93.90
CA ALA A 505 79.36 -89.69 -92.55
C ALA A 505 80.21 -90.91 -92.13
N GLU A 506 79.81 -92.11 -92.53
CA GLU A 506 80.58 -93.33 -92.22
C GLU A 506 81.88 -93.42 -93.06
N VAL A 507 81.85 -92.94 -94.30
CA VAL A 507 83.07 -92.76 -95.13
C VAL A 507 84.01 -91.71 -94.52
N GLU A 508 83.51 -90.56 -94.08
CA GLU A 508 84.33 -89.55 -93.40
C GLU A 508 84.85 -90.04 -92.04
N ARG A 509 84.08 -90.86 -91.31
CA ARG A 509 84.54 -91.58 -90.10
C ARG A 509 85.68 -92.56 -90.41
N LEU A 510 85.63 -93.26 -91.54
CA LEU A 510 86.70 -94.18 -91.96
C LEU A 510 87.94 -93.43 -92.45
N LYS A 511 87.78 -92.30 -93.16
CA LYS A 511 88.91 -91.44 -93.55
C LYS A 511 89.62 -90.85 -92.34
N SER A 512 88.89 -90.32 -91.37
CA SER A 512 89.46 -89.76 -90.13
C SER A 512 90.16 -90.81 -89.24
N ARG A 513 89.87 -92.11 -89.42
CA ARG A 513 90.54 -93.21 -88.70
C ARG A 513 91.89 -93.62 -89.31
N THR A 514 92.21 -93.17 -90.53
CA THR A 514 93.40 -93.61 -91.29
C THR A 514 94.50 -92.55 -91.39
N PHE A 515 94.31 -91.35 -90.82
CA PHE A 515 95.34 -90.30 -90.75
C PHE A 515 95.72 -90.00 -89.28
N PRO A 516 96.94 -90.35 -88.82
CA PRO A 516 97.48 -89.82 -87.56
C PRO A 516 97.86 -88.36 -87.74
N ILE A 517 97.53 -87.54 -86.73
CA ILE A 517 98.09 -86.20 -86.52
C ILE A 517 99.61 -86.35 -86.39
N LEU A 518 100.35 -85.82 -87.37
CA LEU A 518 101.76 -85.45 -87.34
C LEU A 518 101.92 -84.13 -88.12
#